data_AF-A0A2U3K048-F1
#
_entry.id   AF-A0A2U3K048-F1
#
_cell.length_a   1.000
_cell.length_b   1.000
_cell.length_c   1.000
_cell.angle_alpha   90.00
_cell.angle_beta   90.00
_cell.angle_gamma   90.00
#
_symmetry.space_group_name_H-M   'P 1'
#
loop_
_entity.id
_entity.type
_entity.pdbx_description
1 polymer ?
#
loop_
_entity_poly.entity_id
_entity_poly.type
_entity_poly.pdbx_seq_one_letter_code
_entity_poly.pdbx_strand_id
1 'polypeptide(L)'
;MYDPAGIYAKHPLWYNNIDGVGELGMGFMLLGLGLLGWLGIHAPKGTFWNQGYANLIFLGVMSAVIHYGNKAIKQRITYSRTGFVEYRKRDTVWRPMILGALFAILFSFVLKEALRPHRDLKTLAAVVIGLLFTGSYAYSIARTVRWKWMVVPVLALGFLTIALLPADLVEAVANHSRASGMPPALLGICLLSFLFYGAVLLVSGAISFSLYLRHNQPPAEEAQ
;
A
#
# COMPACT_ATOMS: atom_id res chain seq x y z
N MET A 1 10.08 -25.83 25.98
CA MET A 1 10.00 -25.75 24.51
C MET A 1 10.58 -24.40 24.11
N TYR A 2 11.80 -24.39 23.57
CA TYR A 2 12.43 -23.18 23.06
C TYR A 2 11.70 -22.85 21.76
N ASP A 3 10.90 -21.79 21.71
CA ASP A 3 10.28 -21.31 20.48
C ASP A 3 11.20 -20.24 19.86
N PRO A 4 12.13 -20.63 18.98
CA PRO A 4 13.01 -19.66 18.34
C PRO A 4 12.18 -18.63 17.54
N ALA A 5 10.96 -18.96 17.10
CA ALA A 5 10.08 -18.03 16.40
C ALA A 5 9.57 -16.86 17.27
N GLY A 6 9.45 -17.07 18.59
CA GLY A 6 9.06 -16.03 19.54
C GLY A 6 10.15 -14.96 19.74
N ILE A 7 11.41 -15.32 19.57
CA ILE A 7 12.55 -14.39 19.60
C ILE A 7 12.67 -13.67 18.25
N TYR A 8 12.48 -14.37 17.11
CA TYR A 8 12.51 -13.76 15.77
C TYR A 8 11.40 -12.73 15.53
N ALA A 9 10.27 -12.85 16.22
CA ALA A 9 9.17 -11.88 16.15
C ALA A 9 9.47 -10.52 16.82
N LYS A 10 10.50 -10.41 17.66
CA LYS A 10 10.87 -9.17 18.37
C LYS A 10 11.76 -8.21 17.56
N HIS A 11 12.14 -8.56 16.33
CA HIS A 11 13.10 -7.79 15.54
C HIS A 11 12.45 -6.72 14.64
N PRO A 12 13.19 -5.65 14.28
CA PRO A 12 12.58 -4.35 14.00
C PRO A 12 11.72 -4.34 12.72
N LEU A 13 10.79 -3.38 12.64
CA LEU A 13 9.86 -3.19 11.51
C LEU A 13 10.57 -3.00 10.14
N TRP A 14 11.82 -2.53 10.13
CA TRP A 14 12.64 -2.35 8.92
C TRP A 14 12.82 -3.61 8.06
N TYR A 15 12.78 -4.82 8.64
CA TYR A 15 12.97 -6.07 7.90
C TYR A 15 11.75 -6.43 7.04
N ASN A 16 10.57 -5.92 7.40
CA ASN A 16 9.31 -6.21 6.72
C ASN A 16 9.25 -5.68 5.27
N ASN A 17 10.14 -4.76 4.93
CA ASN A 17 10.19 -4.10 3.63
C ASN A 17 11.19 -4.76 2.67
N ILE A 18 11.94 -5.79 3.09
CA ILE A 18 12.95 -6.43 2.24
C ILE A 18 12.32 -7.55 1.41
N ASP A 19 11.55 -8.43 2.06
CA ASP A 19 10.91 -9.59 1.44
C ASP A 19 9.59 -9.26 0.73
N GLY A 20 9.05 -8.05 0.89
CA GLY A 20 7.80 -7.62 0.25
C GLY A 20 6.52 -8.07 0.96
N VAL A 21 6.63 -8.86 2.04
CA VAL A 21 5.47 -9.40 2.75
C VAL A 21 4.69 -8.28 3.45
N GLY A 22 5.38 -7.26 3.96
CA GLY A 22 4.75 -6.07 4.52
C GLY A 22 3.90 -5.29 3.52
N GLU A 23 4.40 -5.13 2.30
CA GLU A 23 3.68 -4.48 1.19
C GLU A 23 2.48 -5.31 0.74
N LEU A 24 2.61 -6.63 0.66
CA LEU A 24 1.50 -7.52 0.36
C LEU A 24 0.37 -7.37 1.39
N GLY A 25 0.72 -7.37 2.69
CA GLY A 25 -0.25 -7.21 3.77
C GLY A 25 -0.95 -5.83 3.73
N MET A 26 -0.19 -4.75 3.53
CA MET A 26 -0.74 -3.40 3.45
C MET A 26 -1.58 -3.20 2.19
N GLY A 27 -1.14 -3.73 1.05
CA GLY A 27 -1.89 -3.72 -0.21
C GLY A 27 -3.22 -4.47 -0.08
N PHE A 28 -3.19 -5.66 0.49
CA PHE A 28 -4.40 -6.44 0.79
C PHE A 28 -5.35 -5.68 1.72
N MET A 29 -4.83 -5.04 2.77
CA MET A 29 -5.64 -4.22 3.68
C MET A 29 -6.35 -3.08 2.95
N LEU A 30 -5.63 -2.30 2.14
CA LEU A 30 -6.20 -1.16 1.43
C LEU A 30 -7.23 -1.58 0.37
N LEU A 31 -6.96 -2.67 -0.36
CA LEU A 31 -7.94 -3.24 -1.28
C LEU A 31 -9.17 -3.76 -0.55
N GLY A 32 -9.00 -4.43 0.59
CA GLY A 32 -10.11 -4.90 1.42
C GLY A 32 -10.95 -3.75 1.94
N LEU A 33 -10.33 -2.68 2.42
CA LEU A 33 -11.04 -1.46 2.85
C LEU A 33 -11.76 -0.76 1.70
N GLY A 34 -11.12 -0.66 0.53
CA GLY A 34 -11.72 -0.12 -0.68
C GLY A 34 -12.93 -0.94 -1.12
N LEU A 35 -12.81 -2.27 -1.12
CA LEU A 35 -13.89 -3.19 -1.45
C LEU A 35 -15.05 -3.09 -0.45
N LEU A 36 -14.76 -3.05 0.85
CA LEU A 36 -15.78 -2.92 1.88
C LEU A 36 -16.55 -1.60 1.74
N GLY A 37 -15.83 -0.50 1.52
CA GLY A 37 -16.45 0.80 1.27
C GLY A 37 -17.31 0.79 0.01
N TRP A 38 -16.79 0.22 -1.08
CA TRP A 38 -17.53 0.09 -2.34
C TRP A 38 -18.82 -0.73 -2.17
N LEU A 39 -18.75 -1.88 -1.50
CA LEU A 39 -19.90 -2.73 -1.20
C LEU A 39 -20.93 -2.00 -0.33
N GLY A 40 -20.49 -1.28 0.70
CA GLY A 40 -21.39 -0.52 1.57
C GLY A 40 -22.18 0.57 0.82
N ILE A 41 -21.61 1.12 -0.25
CA ILE A 41 -22.23 2.19 -1.06
C ILE A 41 -23.17 1.64 -2.14
N HIS A 42 -22.82 0.49 -2.73
CA HIS A 42 -23.56 -0.09 -3.85
C HIS A 42 -24.60 -1.14 -3.41
N ALA A 43 -24.48 -1.68 -2.20
CA ALA A 43 -25.48 -2.60 -1.68
C ALA A 43 -26.77 -1.85 -1.30
N PRO A 44 -27.95 -2.45 -1.54
CA PRO A 44 -29.22 -1.90 -1.07
C PRO A 44 -29.21 -1.66 0.44
N LYS A 45 -29.79 -0.53 0.87
CA LYS A 45 -29.86 -0.19 2.30
C LYS A 45 -30.52 -1.30 3.11
N GLY A 46 -29.99 -1.58 4.30
CA GLY A 46 -30.49 -2.61 5.20
C GLY A 46 -29.97 -4.02 4.90
N THR A 47 -29.21 -4.20 3.83
CA THR A 47 -28.50 -5.46 3.59
C THR A 47 -27.36 -5.67 4.57
N PHE A 48 -26.83 -6.90 4.61
CA PHE A 48 -25.70 -7.29 5.44
C PHE A 48 -24.53 -6.29 5.36
N TRP A 49 -24.20 -5.80 4.15
CA TRP A 49 -23.06 -4.90 3.92
C TRP A 49 -23.21 -3.49 4.53
N ASN A 50 -24.42 -3.09 4.90
CA ASN A 50 -24.63 -1.82 5.60
C ASN A 50 -24.59 -1.96 7.13
N GLN A 51 -24.50 -3.19 7.64
CA GLN A 51 -24.56 -3.45 9.07
C GLN A 51 -23.18 -3.29 9.72
N GLY A 52 -23.13 -2.61 10.87
CA GLY A 52 -21.88 -2.37 11.59
C GLY A 52 -21.14 -3.66 11.95
N TYR A 53 -21.86 -4.72 12.33
CA TYR A 53 -21.27 -6.01 12.65
C TYR A 53 -20.63 -6.70 11.44
N ALA A 54 -21.21 -6.55 10.23
CA ALA A 54 -20.63 -7.11 9.01
C ALA A 54 -19.28 -6.47 8.69
N ASN A 55 -19.19 -5.14 8.86
CA ASN A 55 -17.92 -4.41 8.73
C ASN A 55 -16.89 -4.89 9.75
N LEU A 56 -17.29 -5.08 11.02
CA LEU A 56 -16.38 -5.59 12.06
C LEU A 56 -15.91 -7.02 11.77
N ILE A 57 -16.80 -7.90 11.32
CA ILE A 57 -16.45 -9.27 10.92
C ILE A 57 -15.45 -9.23 9.75
N PHE A 58 -15.72 -8.44 8.72
CA PHE A 58 -14.84 -8.31 7.57
C PHE A 58 -13.45 -7.79 7.98
N LEU A 59 -13.40 -6.72 8.77
CA LEU A 59 -12.14 -6.17 9.30
C LEU A 59 -11.39 -7.17 10.17
N GLY A 60 -12.11 -7.94 10.99
CA GLY A 60 -11.53 -8.99 11.84
C GLY A 60 -10.93 -10.11 11.01
N VAL A 61 -11.65 -10.63 10.02
CA VAL A 61 -11.16 -11.66 9.09
C VAL A 61 -9.97 -11.15 8.30
N MET A 62 -10.05 -9.94 7.75
CA MET A 62 -8.95 -9.32 7.01
C MET A 62 -7.70 -9.17 7.89
N SER A 63 -7.86 -8.66 9.11
CA SER A 63 -6.75 -8.49 10.07
C SER A 63 -6.14 -9.84 10.46
N ALA A 64 -6.97 -10.88 10.64
CA ALA A 64 -6.52 -12.23 10.92
C ALA A 64 -5.72 -12.81 9.74
N VAL A 65 -6.21 -12.65 8.50
CA VAL A 65 -5.50 -13.09 7.28
C VAL A 65 -4.14 -12.40 7.17
N ILE A 66 -4.08 -11.08 7.39
CA ILE A 66 -2.81 -10.34 7.35
C ILE A 66 -1.88 -10.83 8.46
N HIS A 67 -2.36 -10.93 9.69
CA HIS A 67 -1.53 -11.30 10.84
C HIS A 67 -1.01 -12.73 10.72
N TYR A 68 -1.91 -13.70 10.56
CA TYR A 68 -1.55 -15.12 10.49
C TYR A 68 -0.90 -15.49 9.16
N GLY A 69 -1.36 -14.89 8.05
CA GLY A 69 -0.78 -15.11 6.72
C GLY A 69 0.66 -14.60 6.63
N ASN A 70 0.92 -13.37 7.07
CA ASN A 70 2.30 -12.85 7.10
C ASN A 70 3.19 -13.67 8.02
N LYS A 71 2.67 -14.06 9.20
CA LYS A 71 3.40 -14.93 10.13
C LYS A 71 3.73 -16.29 9.48
N ALA A 72 2.77 -16.92 8.82
CA ALA A 72 2.96 -18.21 8.15
C ALA A 72 3.95 -18.12 6.99
N ILE A 73 3.82 -17.10 6.13
CA ILE A 73 4.76 -16.84 5.03
C ILE A 73 6.18 -16.67 5.59
N LYS A 74 6.34 -15.86 6.64
CA LYS A 74 7.65 -15.63 7.21
C LYS A 74 8.26 -16.88 7.83
N GLN A 75 7.51 -17.57 8.68
CA GLN A 75 8.00 -18.77 9.37
C GLN A 75 8.33 -19.91 8.41
N ARG A 76 7.51 -20.11 7.37
CA ARG A 76 7.64 -21.27 6.49
C ARG A 76 8.50 -21.01 5.25
N ILE A 77 8.51 -19.78 4.75
CA ILE A 77 9.10 -19.45 3.46
C ILE A 77 10.33 -18.56 3.61
N THR A 78 10.24 -17.41 4.30
CA THR A 78 11.37 -16.46 4.29
C THR A 78 12.44 -16.80 5.32
N TYR A 79 12.06 -17.08 6.56
CA TYR A 79 13.02 -17.40 7.64
C TYR A 79 13.78 -18.70 7.44
N SER A 80 13.18 -19.71 6.80
CA SER A 80 13.84 -20.98 6.47
C SER A 80 14.96 -20.83 5.44
N ARG A 81 14.91 -19.80 4.59
CA ARG A 81 15.84 -19.63 3.47
C ARG A 81 17.12 -18.89 3.84
N THR A 82 17.06 -17.91 4.72
CA THR A 82 18.23 -17.06 4.99
C THR A 82 18.92 -17.36 6.31
N GLY A 83 18.27 -18.08 7.24
CA GLY A 83 18.58 -17.91 8.65
C GLY A 83 18.46 -16.41 9.04
N PHE A 84 18.71 -16.07 10.30
CA PHE A 84 18.70 -14.66 10.69
C PHE A 84 20.05 -14.02 10.33
N VAL A 85 20.12 -13.34 9.18
CA VAL A 85 21.27 -12.49 8.82
C VAL A 85 20.88 -11.03 9.01
N GLU A 86 21.53 -10.37 9.97
CA GLU A 86 21.41 -8.93 10.15
C GLU A 86 22.00 -8.24 8.91
N TYR A 87 21.14 -7.67 8.07
CA TYR A 87 21.59 -6.91 6.91
C TYR A 87 22.34 -5.66 7.38
N ARG A 88 23.60 -5.53 6.94
CA ARG A 88 24.43 -4.33 7.14
C ARG A 88 23.62 -3.09 6.75
N LYS A 89 23.42 -2.16 7.70
CA LYS A 89 22.86 -0.83 7.42
C LYS A 89 23.67 -0.22 6.27
N ARG A 90 23.00 0.04 5.15
CA ARG A 90 23.67 0.48 3.92
C ARG A 90 23.50 1.98 3.78
N ASP A 91 24.55 2.71 4.11
CA ASP A 91 24.53 4.17 4.25
C ASP A 91 24.35 4.96 2.94
N THR A 92 24.35 4.29 1.78
CA THR A 92 24.37 4.96 0.47
C THR A 92 23.03 4.87 -0.26
N VAL A 93 22.01 5.59 0.22
CA VAL A 93 20.70 5.77 -0.45
C VAL A 93 20.54 7.17 -1.08
N TRP A 94 21.59 7.98 -1.09
CA TRP A 94 21.54 9.41 -1.41
C TRP A 94 21.15 9.68 -2.87
N ARG A 95 21.68 8.91 -3.84
CA ARG A 95 21.36 9.08 -5.27
C ARG A 95 19.87 8.92 -5.59
N PRO A 96 19.21 7.80 -5.22
CA PRO A 96 17.77 7.67 -5.47
C PRO A 96 16.93 8.61 -4.59
N MET A 97 17.41 8.99 -3.40
CA MET A 97 16.73 10.00 -2.58
C MET A 97 16.75 11.39 -3.24
N ILE A 98 17.87 11.79 -3.84
CA ILE A 98 17.98 13.04 -4.62
C ILE A 98 17.05 12.97 -5.84
N LEU A 99 17.06 11.87 -6.58
CA LEU A 99 16.15 11.69 -7.73
C LEU A 99 14.68 11.75 -7.30
N GLY A 100 14.33 11.13 -6.17
CA GLY A 100 13.00 11.19 -5.60
C GLY A 100 12.60 12.60 -5.15
N ALA A 101 13.53 13.35 -4.54
CA ALA A 101 13.29 14.73 -4.14
C ALA A 101 13.10 15.65 -5.37
N LEU A 102 13.93 15.50 -6.40
CA LEU A 102 13.78 16.23 -7.67
C LEU A 102 12.43 15.90 -8.33
N PHE A 103 12.02 14.63 -8.31
CA PHE A 103 10.73 14.22 -8.84
C PHE A 103 9.58 14.79 -8.02
N ALA A 104 9.69 14.85 -6.69
CA ALA A 104 8.67 15.45 -5.83
C ALA A 104 8.54 16.97 -6.06
N ILE A 105 9.65 17.68 -6.29
CA ILE A 105 9.65 19.11 -6.64
C ILE A 105 8.99 19.31 -8.01
N LEU A 106 9.40 18.53 -9.03
CA LEU A 106 8.83 18.60 -10.37
C LEU A 106 7.34 18.27 -10.36
N PHE A 107 6.96 17.22 -9.64
CA PHE A 107 5.58 16.83 -9.43
C PHE A 107 4.79 17.96 -8.78
N SER A 108 5.30 18.56 -7.69
CA SER A 108 4.64 19.68 -7.01
C SER A 108 4.46 20.90 -7.93
N PHE A 109 5.42 21.15 -8.83
CA PHE A 109 5.34 22.24 -9.81
C PHE A 109 4.32 21.96 -10.92
N VAL A 110 4.38 20.77 -11.53
CA VAL A 110 3.40 20.32 -12.54
C VAL A 110 1.99 20.31 -11.95
N LEU A 111 1.87 19.86 -10.70
CA LEU A 111 0.61 19.85 -9.98
C LEU A 111 0.13 21.27 -9.71
N LYS A 112 1.00 22.18 -9.24
CA LYS A 112 0.64 23.59 -9.02
C LYS A 112 0.10 24.26 -10.30
N GLU A 113 0.75 24.05 -11.45
CA GLU A 113 0.31 24.64 -12.71
C GLU A 113 -0.94 23.95 -13.29
N ALA A 114 -1.04 22.62 -13.20
CA ALA A 114 -2.23 21.87 -13.63
C ALA A 114 -3.47 22.14 -12.75
N LEU A 115 -3.27 22.50 -11.48
CA LEU A 115 -4.32 22.85 -10.52
C LEU A 115 -4.73 24.32 -10.57
N ARG A 116 -3.97 25.18 -11.26
CA ARG A 116 -4.25 26.61 -11.35
C ARG A 116 -5.67 26.93 -11.84
N PRO A 117 -6.27 26.15 -12.76
CA PRO A 117 -7.67 26.30 -13.17
C PRO A 117 -8.70 25.54 -12.30
N HIS A 118 -8.28 24.53 -11.52
CA HIS A 118 -9.17 23.56 -10.87
C HIS A 118 -9.08 23.61 -9.33
N ARG A 119 -9.51 24.72 -8.73
CA ARG A 119 -9.55 24.94 -7.26
C ARG A 119 -10.72 24.24 -6.55
N ASP A 120 -11.20 23.13 -7.08
CA ASP A 120 -12.31 22.40 -6.49
C ASP A 120 -11.83 21.48 -5.36
N LEU A 121 -12.67 21.31 -4.34
CA LEU A 121 -12.38 20.49 -3.15
C LEU A 121 -11.94 19.06 -3.50
N LYS A 122 -12.55 18.49 -4.56
CA LYS A 122 -12.19 17.18 -5.13
C LYS A 122 -10.70 17.12 -5.46
N THR A 123 -10.26 18.02 -6.33
CA THR A 123 -8.91 18.02 -6.86
C THR A 123 -7.89 18.25 -5.74
N LEU A 124 -8.19 19.15 -4.80
CA LEU A 124 -7.36 19.37 -3.62
C LEU A 124 -7.25 18.10 -2.75
N ALA A 125 -8.35 17.39 -2.51
CA ALA A 125 -8.34 16.17 -1.72
C ALA A 125 -7.50 15.06 -2.39
N ALA A 126 -7.65 14.85 -3.70
CA ALA A 126 -6.88 13.87 -4.45
C ALA A 126 -5.36 14.15 -4.39
N VAL A 127 -4.99 15.42 -4.49
CA VAL A 127 -3.60 15.89 -4.36
C VAL A 127 -3.03 15.59 -2.99
N VAL A 128 -3.75 15.98 -1.94
CA VAL A 128 -3.29 15.78 -0.55
C VAL A 128 -3.14 14.29 -0.24
N ILE A 129 -4.14 13.48 -0.60
CA ILE A 129 -4.09 12.02 -0.41
C ILE A 129 -2.93 11.42 -1.19
N GLY A 130 -2.74 11.83 -2.45
CA GLY A 130 -1.65 11.34 -3.29
C GLY A 130 -0.27 11.70 -2.78
N LEU A 131 -0.08 12.92 -2.25
CA LEU A 131 1.16 13.34 -1.60
C LEU A 131 1.42 12.55 -0.33
N LEU A 132 0.40 12.31 0.50
CA LEU A 132 0.52 11.52 1.72
C LEU A 132 0.91 10.07 1.42
N PHE A 133 0.26 9.43 0.46
CA PHE A 133 0.57 8.03 0.09
C PHE A 133 1.91 7.90 -0.63
N THR A 134 2.22 8.77 -1.58
CA THR A 134 3.50 8.75 -2.28
C THR A 134 4.66 9.06 -1.32
N GLY A 135 4.49 10.07 -0.46
CA GLY A 135 5.49 10.46 0.53
C GLY A 135 5.71 9.39 1.61
N SER A 136 4.63 8.81 2.14
CA SER A 136 4.74 7.70 3.10
C SER A 136 5.39 6.46 2.49
N TYR A 137 5.09 6.13 1.23
CA TYR A 137 5.77 5.06 0.51
C TYR A 137 7.27 5.33 0.35
N ALA A 138 7.63 6.54 -0.10
CA ALA A 138 9.02 6.93 -0.30
C ALA A 138 9.82 6.87 1.02
N TYR A 139 9.26 7.44 2.09
CA TYR A 139 9.90 7.50 3.39
C TYR A 139 9.94 6.16 4.12
N SER A 140 8.89 5.35 4.08
CA SER A 140 8.85 4.09 4.85
C SER A 140 9.47 2.93 4.10
N ILE A 141 9.22 2.82 2.79
CA ILE A 141 9.54 1.65 1.98
C ILE A 141 10.72 1.94 1.05
N ALA A 142 10.58 2.91 0.14
CA ALA A 142 11.58 3.12 -0.93
C ALA A 142 12.97 3.49 -0.40
N ARG A 143 13.05 4.22 0.73
CA ARG A 143 14.34 4.54 1.38
C ARG A 143 15.21 3.32 1.71
N THR A 144 14.61 2.15 1.86
CA THR A 144 15.35 0.94 2.27
C THR A 144 15.85 0.13 1.08
N VAL A 145 15.20 0.25 -0.09
CA VAL A 145 15.48 -0.60 -1.27
C VAL A 145 15.51 0.25 -2.54
N ARG A 146 16.67 0.31 -3.21
CA ARG A 146 16.91 1.21 -4.36
C ARG A 146 15.91 1.06 -5.51
N TRP A 147 15.54 -0.17 -5.88
CA TRP A 147 14.63 -0.38 -7.01
C TRP A 147 13.21 0.11 -6.71
N LYS A 148 12.81 0.15 -5.43
CA LYS A 148 11.47 0.61 -5.02
C LYS A 148 11.26 2.10 -5.27
N TRP A 149 12.32 2.86 -5.52
CA TRP A 149 12.19 4.22 -6.02
C TRP A 149 11.56 4.30 -7.41
N MET A 150 11.53 3.22 -8.19
CA MET A 150 10.75 3.17 -9.44
C MET A 150 9.23 3.16 -9.20
N VAL A 151 8.78 2.77 -8.01
CA VAL A 151 7.36 2.76 -7.65
C VAL A 151 6.86 4.17 -7.29
N VAL A 152 7.74 5.04 -6.78
CA VAL A 152 7.42 6.44 -6.45
C VAL A 152 6.85 7.22 -7.64
N PRO A 153 7.47 7.24 -8.84
CA PRO A 153 6.89 7.92 -9.99
C PRO A 153 5.60 7.27 -10.48
N VAL A 154 5.44 5.95 -10.35
CA VAL A 154 4.18 5.25 -10.67
C VAL A 154 3.05 5.74 -9.77
N LEU A 155 3.30 5.84 -8.46
CA LEU A 155 2.34 6.38 -7.50
C LEU A 155 2.00 7.84 -7.80
N ALA A 156 3.03 8.67 -8.00
CA ALA A 156 2.84 10.09 -8.28
C ALA A 156 1.98 10.29 -9.54
N LEU A 157 2.32 9.61 -10.64
CA LEU A 157 1.56 9.68 -11.89
C LEU A 157 0.13 9.16 -11.72
N GLY A 158 -0.07 8.04 -11.01
CA GLY A 158 -1.41 7.52 -10.79
C GLY A 158 -2.28 8.41 -9.88
N PHE A 159 -1.70 9.10 -8.90
CA PHE A 159 -2.45 10.09 -8.13
C PHE A 159 -2.74 11.36 -8.92
N LEU A 160 -1.84 11.75 -9.82
CA LEU A 160 -2.11 12.85 -10.76
C LEU A 160 -3.25 12.50 -11.71
N THR A 161 -3.30 11.27 -12.24
CA THR A 161 -4.43 10.84 -13.09
C THR A 161 -5.73 10.81 -12.30
N ILE A 162 -5.73 10.36 -11.05
CA ILE A 162 -6.90 10.44 -10.14
C ILE A 162 -7.34 11.89 -9.90
N ALA A 163 -6.40 12.82 -9.73
CA ALA A 163 -6.74 14.23 -9.53
C ALA A 163 -7.37 14.87 -10.79
N LEU A 164 -6.90 14.47 -11.97
CA LEU A 164 -7.38 14.99 -13.26
C LEU A 164 -8.65 14.31 -13.77
N LEU A 165 -9.12 13.24 -13.13
CA LEU A 165 -10.32 12.52 -13.53
C LEU A 165 -11.57 13.44 -13.49
N PRO A 166 -12.44 13.38 -14.50
CA PRO A 166 -13.74 14.06 -14.50
C PRO A 166 -14.56 13.80 -13.23
N ALA A 167 -15.27 14.82 -12.74
CA ALA A 167 -15.98 14.74 -11.46
C ALA A 167 -17.13 13.71 -11.48
N ASP A 168 -17.82 13.61 -12.61
CA ASP A 168 -18.86 12.61 -12.90
C ASP A 168 -18.33 11.18 -12.74
N LEU A 169 -17.15 10.87 -13.28
CA LEU A 169 -16.54 9.55 -13.15
C LEU A 169 -16.17 9.24 -11.70
N VAL A 170 -15.62 10.22 -10.98
CA VAL A 170 -15.26 10.06 -9.56
C VAL A 170 -16.52 9.86 -8.70
N GLU A 171 -17.58 10.61 -8.95
CA GLU A 171 -18.83 10.48 -8.22
C GLU A 171 -19.59 9.20 -8.55
N ALA A 172 -19.49 8.71 -9.79
CA ALA A 172 -20.06 7.43 -10.19
C ALA A 172 -19.45 6.26 -9.39
N VAL A 173 -18.15 6.32 -9.08
CA VAL A 173 -17.49 5.33 -8.18
C VAL A 173 -18.10 5.35 -6.77
N ALA A 174 -18.67 6.48 -6.35
CA ALA A 174 -19.38 6.63 -5.09
C ALA A 174 -20.91 6.45 -5.23
N ASN A 175 -21.41 5.97 -6.37
CA ASN A 175 -22.84 5.84 -6.68
C ASN A 175 -23.64 7.13 -6.42
N HIS A 176 -23.00 8.30 -6.60
CA HIS A 176 -23.51 9.62 -6.19
C HIS A 176 -24.03 9.69 -4.73
N SER A 177 -23.60 8.75 -3.89
CA SER A 177 -24.16 8.53 -2.57
C SER A 177 -23.66 9.58 -1.57
N ARG A 178 -24.61 10.22 -0.89
CA ARG A 178 -24.35 11.09 0.28
C ARG A 178 -24.47 10.34 1.61
N ALA A 179 -24.60 9.01 1.59
CA ALA A 179 -24.95 8.21 2.76
C ALA A 179 -23.93 8.26 3.90
N SER A 180 -22.69 8.66 3.63
CA SER A 180 -21.61 8.74 4.62
C SER A 180 -21.44 10.13 5.25
N GLY A 181 -22.30 11.11 4.92
CA GLY A 181 -22.11 12.51 5.33
C GLY A 181 -20.94 13.22 4.65
N MET A 182 -20.15 12.51 3.82
CA MET A 182 -19.14 13.09 2.96
C MET A 182 -19.71 13.43 1.57
N PRO A 183 -19.12 14.43 0.87
CA PRO A 183 -19.40 14.66 -0.54
C PRO A 183 -19.10 13.41 -1.38
N PRO A 184 -19.94 13.04 -2.37
CA PRO A 184 -19.73 11.85 -3.20
C PRO A 184 -18.36 11.87 -3.91
N ALA A 185 -17.93 13.06 -4.37
CA ALA A 185 -16.62 13.23 -5.00
C ALA A 185 -15.45 12.88 -4.06
N LEU A 186 -15.55 13.24 -2.78
CA LEU A 186 -14.51 12.92 -1.79
C LEU A 186 -14.47 11.42 -1.51
N LEU A 187 -15.65 10.80 -1.38
CA LEU A 187 -15.78 9.36 -1.17
C LEU A 187 -15.21 8.57 -2.35
N GLY A 188 -15.51 9.00 -3.57
CA GLY A 188 -14.97 8.42 -4.81
C GLY A 188 -13.44 8.51 -4.88
N ILE A 189 -12.86 9.66 -4.52
CA ILE A 189 -11.40 9.81 -4.43
C ILE A 189 -10.81 8.86 -3.40
N CYS A 190 -11.38 8.76 -2.21
CA CYS A 190 -10.87 7.88 -1.16
C CYS A 190 -10.86 6.42 -1.63
N LEU A 191 -11.95 5.95 -2.26
CA LEU A 191 -12.04 4.61 -2.82
C LEU A 191 -11.02 4.38 -3.92
N LEU A 192 -10.95 5.25 -4.92
CA LEU A 192 -9.97 5.17 -6.01
C LEU A 192 -8.54 5.16 -5.48
N SER A 193 -8.26 5.98 -4.46
CA SER A 193 -6.94 6.07 -3.82
C SER A 193 -6.58 4.78 -3.09
N PHE A 194 -7.51 4.18 -2.34
CA PHE A 194 -7.28 2.90 -1.66
C PHE A 194 -7.09 1.76 -2.66
N LEU A 195 -7.92 1.72 -3.71
CA LEU A 195 -7.83 0.68 -4.74
C LEU A 195 -6.52 0.79 -5.53
N PHE A 196 -6.18 1.98 -5.99
CA PHE A 196 -4.95 2.23 -6.74
C PHE A 196 -3.71 1.97 -5.88
N TYR A 197 -3.63 2.57 -4.69
CA TYR A 197 -2.46 2.41 -3.82
C TYR A 197 -2.31 0.95 -3.37
N GLY A 198 -3.42 0.32 -2.98
CA GLY A 198 -3.44 -1.09 -2.60
C GLY A 198 -2.97 -2.02 -3.72
N ALA A 199 -3.39 -1.78 -4.96
CA ALA A 199 -2.95 -2.54 -6.13
C ALA A 199 -1.45 -2.35 -6.40
N VAL A 200 -0.95 -1.12 -6.35
CA VAL A 200 0.49 -0.84 -6.54
C VAL A 200 1.33 -1.51 -5.44
N LEU A 201 0.89 -1.47 -4.18
CA LEU A 201 1.56 -2.16 -3.08
C LEU A 201 1.53 -3.68 -3.25
N LEU A 202 0.42 -4.28 -3.70
CA LEU A 202 0.37 -5.71 -3.99
C LEU A 202 1.37 -6.09 -5.08
N VAL A 203 1.43 -5.33 -6.18
CA VAL A 203 2.36 -5.61 -7.29
C VAL A 203 3.81 -5.42 -6.84
N SER A 204 4.12 -4.32 -6.16
CA SER A 204 5.47 -4.06 -5.62
C SER A 204 5.89 -5.12 -4.60
N GLY A 205 4.98 -5.51 -3.70
CA GLY A 205 5.20 -6.57 -2.73
C GLY A 205 5.41 -7.92 -3.38
N ALA A 206 4.62 -8.28 -4.40
CA ALA A 206 4.76 -9.52 -5.16
C ALA A 206 6.09 -9.57 -5.93
N ILE A 207 6.50 -8.47 -6.56
CA ILE A 207 7.81 -8.37 -7.22
C ILE A 207 8.93 -8.51 -6.20
N SER A 208 8.85 -7.79 -5.08
CA SER A 208 9.82 -7.90 -3.97
C SER A 208 9.96 -9.33 -3.47
N PHE A 209 8.83 -10.00 -3.26
CA PHE A 209 8.78 -11.37 -2.76
C PHE A 209 9.35 -12.35 -3.78
N SER A 210 8.97 -12.21 -5.06
CA SER A 210 9.52 -13.03 -6.15
C SER A 210 11.03 -12.87 -6.30
N LEU A 211 11.52 -11.62 -6.26
CA LEU A 211 12.96 -11.36 -6.26
C LEU A 211 13.64 -11.96 -5.02
N TYR A 212 13.04 -11.81 -3.84
CA TYR A 212 13.57 -12.38 -2.61
C TYR A 212 13.71 -13.90 -2.70
N LEU A 213 12.68 -14.61 -3.20
CA LEU A 213 12.72 -16.07 -3.38
C LEU A 213 13.77 -16.52 -4.39
N ARG A 214 14.01 -15.73 -5.45
CA ARG A 214 15.04 -16.04 -6.46
C ARG A 214 16.46 -15.86 -5.94
N HIS A 215 16.69 -14.83 -5.12
CA HIS A 215 18.02 -14.51 -4.60
C HIS A 215 18.40 -15.33 -3.35
N ASN A 216 17.40 -15.83 -2.61
CA ASN A 216 17.63 -16.63 -1.40
C ASN A 216 17.11 -18.05 -1.65
N GLN A 217 17.99 -18.91 -2.13
CA GLN A 217 17.72 -20.34 -2.24
C GLN A 217 17.73 -20.98 -0.85
N PRO A 218 16.88 -21.97 -0.58
CA PRO A 218 16.98 -22.73 0.65
C PRO A 218 18.38 -23.35 0.75
N PRO A 219 18.94 -23.48 1.97
CA PRO A 219 20.18 -24.23 2.16
C PRO A 219 20.00 -25.61 1.53
N ALA A 220 21.01 -26.07 0.79
CA ALA A 220 21.01 -27.44 0.28
C ALA A 220 20.78 -28.37 1.47
N GLU A 221 19.86 -29.32 1.34
CA GLU A 221 19.77 -30.43 2.28
C GLU A 221 21.15 -31.09 2.26
N GLU A 222 21.98 -30.80 3.26
CA GLU A 222 23.13 -31.64 3.54
C GLU A 222 22.56 -33.02 3.75
N ALA A 223 22.84 -33.90 2.79
CA ALA A 223 22.36 -35.27 2.73
C ALA A 223 22.45 -35.91 4.13
N GLN A 224 21.29 -36.25 4.68
CA GLN A 224 21.19 -37.20 5.79
C GLN A 224 21.46 -38.60 5.26
#